data_AF-A0A060YJG3-F1
#
_entry.id   AF-A0A060YJG3-F1
#
_cell.length_a   1.000
_cell.length_b   1.000
_cell.length_c   1.000
_cell.angle_alpha   90.00
_cell.angle_beta   90.00
_cell.angle_gamma   90.00
#
_symmetry.space_group_name_H-M   'P 1'
#
loop_
_entity.id
_entity.type
_entity.pdbx_description
1 polymer ?
#
loop_
_entity_poly.entity_id
_entity_poly.type
_entity_poly.pdbx_seq_one_letter_code
_entity_poly.pdbx_strand_id
1 'polypeptide(L)'
;MTWETVQKENYLAKLERQHLESSEERLKSTSSKVQSLLKIVGGFKEQEKRMSSMEAQVKYCGEVLSWIAECFSQSTLKCEREAPRVPCE
;
A
#
# COMPACT_ATOMS: atom_id res chain seq x y z
N MET A 1 -5.16 54.49 -14.22
CA MET A 1 -5.06 53.61 -13.04
C MET A 1 -5.45 52.15 -13.34
N THR A 2 -6.69 51.81 -13.72
CA THR A 2 -7.11 50.40 -13.89
C THR A 2 -6.28 49.60 -14.91
N TRP A 3 -5.96 50.21 -16.06
CA TRP A 3 -5.19 49.55 -17.12
C TRP A 3 -3.73 49.25 -16.73
N GLU A 4 -3.08 50.16 -16.02
CA GLU A 4 -1.71 49.97 -15.53
C GLU A 4 -1.65 48.85 -14.49
N THR A 5 -2.64 48.77 -13.59
CA THR A 5 -2.78 47.68 -12.64
C THR A 5 -2.93 46.34 -13.36
N VAL A 6 -3.85 46.25 -14.33
CA VAL A 6 -4.04 45.02 -15.11
C VAL A 6 -2.74 44.60 -15.82
N GLN A 7 -2.01 45.55 -16.40
CA GLN A 7 -0.76 45.27 -17.09
C GLN A 7 0.33 44.76 -16.15
N LYS A 8 0.42 45.36 -14.94
CA LYS A 8 1.36 44.93 -13.90
C LYS A 8 1.07 43.51 -13.44
N GLU A 9 -0.20 43.20 -13.14
CA GLU A 9 -0.61 41.85 -12.73
C GLU A 9 -0.32 40.82 -13.82
N ASN A 10 -0.58 41.14 -15.09
CA ASN A 10 -0.31 40.25 -16.21
C ASN A 10 1.19 39.95 -16.36
N TYR A 11 2.03 40.96 -16.15
CA TYR A 11 3.48 40.80 -16.17
C TYR A 11 3.97 39.90 -15.03
N LEU A 12 3.49 40.13 -13.80
CA LEU A 12 3.84 39.30 -12.65
C LEU A 12 3.42 37.84 -12.83
N ALA A 13 2.21 37.59 -13.33
CA ALA A 13 1.72 36.25 -13.63
C ALA A 13 2.57 35.53 -14.69
N LYS A 14 3.05 36.25 -15.72
CA LYS A 14 3.98 35.67 -16.71
C LYS A 14 5.32 35.31 -16.09
N LEU A 15 5.85 36.16 -15.22
CA LEU A 15 7.13 35.93 -14.54
C LEU A 15 7.05 34.71 -13.61
N GLU A 16 5.98 34.62 -12.82
CA GLU A 16 5.72 33.48 -11.94
C GLU A 16 5.56 32.18 -12.73
N ARG A 17 4.80 32.21 -13.84
CA ARG A 17 4.65 31.05 -14.71
C ARG A 17 5.98 30.58 -15.28
N GLN A 18 6.83 31.50 -15.77
CA GLN A 18 8.17 31.15 -16.26
C GLN A 18 9.05 30.52 -15.19
N HIS A 19 8.99 31.04 -13.96
CA HIS A 19 9.73 30.48 -12.83
C HIS A 19 9.26 29.05 -12.50
N LEU A 20 7.95 28.83 -12.39
CA LEU A 20 7.38 27.50 -12.09
C LEU A 20 7.60 26.49 -13.21
N GLU A 21 7.65 26.94 -14.47
CA GLU A 21 7.94 26.10 -15.65
C GLU A 21 9.43 25.84 -15.85
N SER A 22 10.30 26.50 -15.09
CA SER A 22 11.74 26.25 -15.09
C SER A 22 12.03 24.76 -14.86
N SER A 23 13.05 24.25 -15.54
CA SER A 23 13.50 22.88 -15.38
C SER A 23 13.84 22.57 -13.92
N GLU A 24 14.42 23.52 -13.19
CA GLU A 24 14.78 23.38 -11.79
C GLU A 24 13.54 23.18 -10.91
N GLU A 25 12.53 24.06 -11.02
CA GLU A 25 11.31 23.97 -10.21
C GLU A 25 10.48 22.73 -10.56
N ARG A 26 10.42 22.38 -11.85
CA ARG A 26 9.80 21.11 -12.28
C ARG A 26 10.53 19.90 -11.71
N LEU A 27 11.86 19.92 -11.67
CA LEU A 27 12.66 18.85 -11.10
C LEU A 27 12.46 18.75 -9.58
N LYS A 28 12.48 19.88 -8.86
CA LYS A 28 12.16 19.94 -7.42
C LYS A 28 10.79 19.35 -7.13
N SER A 29 9.75 19.81 -7.85
CA SER A 29 8.38 19.30 -7.72
C SER A 29 8.30 17.80 -7.99
N THR A 30 8.94 17.34 -9.06
CA THR A 30 8.97 15.91 -9.42
C THR A 30 9.69 15.09 -8.35
N SER A 31 10.83 15.56 -7.85
CA SER A 31 11.60 14.91 -6.77
C SER A 31 10.76 14.75 -5.51
N SER A 32 10.06 15.80 -5.07
CA SER A 32 9.16 15.74 -3.91
C SER A 32 8.00 14.75 -4.12
N LYS A 33 7.42 14.70 -5.33
CA LYS A 33 6.38 13.73 -5.68
C LYS A 33 6.90 12.29 -5.66
N VAL A 34 8.07 12.04 -6.24
CA VAL A 34 8.72 10.72 -6.21
C VAL A 34 9.03 10.29 -4.76
N GLN A 35 9.50 11.21 -3.91
CA GLN A 35 9.75 10.91 -2.50
C GLN A 35 8.46 10.56 -1.75
N SER A 36 7.34 11.24 -2.04
CA SER A 36 6.03 10.90 -1.47
C SER A 36 5.56 9.51 -1.92
N LEU A 37 5.68 9.20 -3.22
CA LEU A 37 5.35 7.88 -3.76
C LEU A 37 6.20 6.78 -3.14
N LEU A 38 7.50 7.02 -2.90
CA LEU A 38 8.39 6.05 -2.27
C LEU A 38 7.92 5.68 -0.86
N LYS A 39 7.43 6.66 -0.08
CA LYS A 39 6.85 6.39 1.26
C LYS A 39 5.60 5.51 1.17
N ILE A 40 4.72 5.79 0.20
CA ILE A 40 3.50 5.00 -0.01
C ILE A 40 3.85 3.56 -0.42
N VAL A 41 4.74 3.39 -1.38
CA VAL A 41 5.19 2.07 -1.85
C VAL A 41 5.92 1.29 -0.75
N GLY A 42 6.73 1.97 0.06
CA GLY A 42 7.35 1.37 1.25
C GLY A 42 6.31 0.80 2.23
N GLY A 43 5.20 1.51 2.43
CA GLY A 43 4.07 1.04 3.25
C GLY A 43 3.39 -0.22 2.68
N PHE A 44 3.24 -0.31 1.36
CA PHE A 44 2.64 -1.49 0.72
C PHE A 44 3.44 -2.77 0.94
N LYS A 45 4.78 -2.71 0.91
CA LYS A 45 5.63 -3.88 1.14
C LYS A 45 5.44 -4.48 2.53
N GLU A 46 5.31 -3.64 3.56
CA GLU A 46 5.05 -4.12 4.91
C GLU A 46 3.64 -4.71 5.05
N GLN A 47 2.66 -4.06 4.40
CA GLN A 47 1.29 -4.58 4.36
C GLN A 47 1.21 -5.93 3.66
N GLU A 48 1.96 -6.14 2.57
CA GLU A 48 2.05 -7.42 1.87
C GLU A 48 2.61 -8.51 2.78
N LYS A 49 3.72 -8.25 3.50
CA LYS A 49 4.28 -9.22 4.46
C LYS A 49 3.25 -9.62 5.54
N ARG A 50 2.54 -8.63 6.10
CA ARG A 50 1.49 -8.87 7.09
C ARG A 50 0.33 -9.66 6.50
N MET A 51 -0.04 -9.41 5.25
CA MET A 51 -1.10 -10.12 4.54
C MET A 51 -0.73 -11.58 4.32
N SER A 52 0.49 -11.88 3.86
CA SER A 52 0.96 -13.25 3.69
C SER A 52 0.95 -14.05 5.00
N SER A 53 1.36 -13.43 6.12
CA SER A 53 1.25 -14.05 7.45
C SER A 53 -0.21 -14.35 7.83
N MET A 54 -1.10 -13.38 7.60
CA MET A 54 -2.53 -13.55 7.88
C MET A 54 -3.17 -14.64 6.99
N GLU A 55 -2.81 -14.70 5.71
CA GLU A 55 -3.28 -15.76 4.80
C GLU A 55 -2.82 -17.14 5.27
N ALA A 56 -1.57 -17.28 5.73
CA ALA A 56 -1.07 -18.52 6.29
C ALA A 56 -1.86 -18.95 7.54
N GLN A 57 -2.20 -18.01 8.42
CA GLN A 57 -3.03 -18.28 9.60
C GLN A 57 -4.46 -18.68 9.23
N VAL A 58 -5.09 -17.98 8.28
CA VAL A 58 -6.45 -18.31 7.82
C VAL A 58 -6.48 -19.71 7.18
N LYS A 59 -5.49 -20.03 6.36
CA LYS A 59 -5.34 -21.35 5.76
C LYS A 59 -5.20 -22.44 6.84
N TYR A 60 -4.34 -22.22 7.82
CA TYR A 60 -4.16 -23.13 8.95
C TYR A 60 -5.47 -23.35 9.72
N CYS A 61 -6.20 -22.29 10.05
CA CYS A 61 -7.51 -22.40 10.69
C CYS A 61 -8.49 -23.25 9.86
N GLY A 62 -8.52 -23.04 8.54
CA GLY A 62 -9.34 -23.85 7.64
C GLY A 62 -8.95 -25.33 7.64
N GLU A 63 -7.65 -25.64 7.62
CA GLU A 63 -7.13 -27.01 7.69
C GLU A 63 -7.51 -27.68 9.02
N VAL A 64 -7.38 -26.97 10.14
CA VAL A 64 -7.78 -27.46 11.48
C VAL A 64 -9.27 -27.73 11.54
N LEU A 65 -10.10 -26.80 11.08
CA LEU A 65 -11.56 -26.99 11.07
C LEU A 65 -11.97 -28.18 10.19
N SER A 66 -11.34 -28.33 9.01
CA SER A 66 -11.57 -29.48 8.15
C SER A 66 -11.16 -30.79 8.83
N TRP A 67 -10.02 -30.80 9.50
CA TRP A 67 -9.55 -31.97 10.25
C TRP A 67 -10.51 -32.34 11.39
N ILE A 68 -10.98 -31.35 12.15
CA ILE A 68 -11.99 -31.56 13.21
C ILE A 68 -13.29 -32.13 12.63
N ALA A 69 -13.76 -31.58 11.51
CA ALA A 69 -14.98 -32.06 10.85
C ALA A 69 -14.84 -33.52 10.39
N GLU A 70 -13.66 -33.93 9.93
CA GLU A 70 -13.36 -35.31 9.54
C GLU A 70 -13.33 -36.26 10.74
N CYS A 71 -12.76 -35.85 11.88
CA CYS A 71 -12.85 -36.63 13.13
C CYS A 71 -14.32 -36.94 13.48
N PHE A 72 -15.17 -35.91 13.43
CA PHE A 72 -16.57 -36.05 13.79
C PHE A 72 -17.37 -36.91 12.81
N SER A 73 -17.09 -36.83 11.51
CA SER A 73 -17.79 -37.64 10.51
C SER A 73 -17.50 -39.14 10.67
N GLN A 74 -16.32 -39.49 11.16
CA GLN A 74 -15.93 -40.88 11.45
C GLN A 74 -16.46 -41.40 12.79
N SER A 75 -17.20 -40.58 13.56
CA SER A 75 -17.71 -40.92 14.90
C SER A 75 -16.60 -41.32 15.90
N THR A 76 -15.36 -40.90 15.66
CA THR A 76 -14.19 -41.21 16.47
C THR A 76 -13.53 -39.92 16.95
N LEU A 77 -13.07 -39.89 18.20
CA LEU A 77 -12.24 -38.79 18.72
C LEU A 77 -10.81 -38.77 18.13
N LYS A 78 -10.51 -39.62 17.15
CA LYS A 78 -9.21 -39.75 16.50
C LYS A 78 -9.40 -39.72 14.98
N CYS A 79 -8.82 -38.71 14.33
CA CYS A 79 -8.61 -38.72 12.88
C CYS A 79 -7.48 -39.69 12.53
N GLU A 80 -7.58 -40.40 11.41
CA GLU A 80 -6.43 -41.13 10.85
C GLU A 80 -5.33 -40.17 10.33
N ARG A 81 -5.72 -38.96 9.93
CA ARG A 81 -4.79 -37.91 9.47
C ARG A 81 -4.14 -37.18 10.66
N GLU A 82 -2.84 -36.92 10.57
CA GLU A 82 -2.12 -36.11 11.56
C GLU A 82 -2.70 -34.69 11.65
N ALA A 83 -2.70 -34.10 12.85
CA ALA A 83 -3.20 -32.75 13.06
C ALA A 83 -2.38 -31.73 12.24
N PRO A 84 -3.03 -30.72 11.63
CA PRO A 84 -2.34 -29.66 10.92
C PRO A 84 -1.31 -28.97 11.82
N ARG A 85 -0.17 -28.56 11.24
CA ARG A 85 0.92 -27.89 11.98
C ARG A 85 0.78 -26.38 11.87
N VAL A 86 1.04 -25.70 12.99
CA VAL A 86 1.06 -24.24 13.02
C VAL A 86 2.11 -23.72 12.02
N PRO A 87 1.79 -22.73 11.17
CA PRO A 87 2.77 -22.11 10.29
C PRO A 87 3.89 -21.46 11.12
N CYS A 88 5.16 -21.72 10.75
CA CYS A 88 6.29 -20.97 11.28
C CYS A 88 6.36 -19.60 10.59
N GLU A 89 6.64 -18.53 11.36
CA GLU A 89 6.84 -17.16 10.84
C GLU A 89 8.08 -17.01 9.94
#